data_AF-A0AA43CAJ4-F1
#
_entry.id   AF-A0AA43CAJ4-F1
#
_cell.length_a   1.000
_cell.length_b   1.000
_cell.length_c   1.000
_cell.angle_alpha   90.00
_cell.angle_beta   90.00
_cell.angle_gamma   90.00
#
_symmetry.space_group_name_H-M   'P 1'
#
loop_
_entity.id
_entity.type
_entity.pdbx_description
1 polymer ?
#
loop_
_entity_poly.entity_id
_entity_poly.type
_entity_poly.pdbx_seq_one_letter_code
_entity_poly.pdbx_strand_id
1 'polypeptide(L)'
;MMYKTQITALVLFISLILTGQVFAGTTTANGWYEGEEIYYILGGVEEGVTERGFNQLYLIGGDRTYQANVAQFIPGEPGYTPHWNVNVVHTENGKTLADILSSPFASDHYPEALFDDVEDIAGAVAAGLIYFEHPGVVVLCPVINVKGAEAPGNTELSEDFPPFPDTF
;
A
#
# COMPACT_ATOMS: atom_id res chain seq x y z
N MET A 1 30.97 20.45 -49.22
CA MET A 1 30.00 19.36 -48.96
C MET A 1 30.29 18.61 -47.66
N MET A 2 31.56 18.32 -47.33
CA MET A 2 31.99 17.57 -46.13
C MET A 2 31.64 18.22 -44.77
N TYR A 3 31.65 19.56 -44.68
CA TYR A 3 31.42 20.29 -43.42
C TYR A 3 29.96 20.21 -42.92
N LYS A 4 28.98 20.16 -43.84
CA LYS A 4 27.56 20.03 -43.48
C LYS A 4 27.26 18.65 -42.88
N THR A 5 27.81 17.59 -43.47
CA THR A 5 27.63 16.21 -42.99
C THR A 5 28.28 15.98 -41.61
N GLN A 6 29.43 16.60 -41.34
CA GLN A 6 30.10 16.52 -40.04
C GLN A 6 29.32 17.24 -38.93
N ILE A 7 28.74 18.41 -39.23
CA ILE A 7 27.90 19.14 -38.27
C ILE A 7 26.60 18.37 -37.98
N THR A 8 25.96 17.80 -39.00
CA THR A 8 24.74 17.00 -38.79
C THR A 8 25.02 15.75 -37.95
N ALA A 9 26.15 15.07 -38.17
CA ALA A 9 26.55 13.91 -37.37
C ALA A 9 26.85 14.28 -35.91
N LEU A 10 27.50 15.43 -35.67
CA LEU A 10 27.80 15.91 -34.32
C LEU A 10 26.51 16.30 -33.56
N VAL A 11 25.57 16.97 -34.21
CA VAL A 11 24.27 17.31 -33.62
C VAL A 11 23.47 16.07 -33.27
N LEU A 12 23.48 15.04 -34.13
CA LEU A 12 22.85 13.74 -33.85
C LEU A 12 23.48 13.02 -32.66
N PHE A 13 24.82 13.05 -32.54
CA PHE A 13 25.53 12.41 -31.43
C PHE A 13 25.27 13.12 -30.09
N ILE A 14 25.24 14.46 -30.08
CA ILE A 14 24.92 15.25 -28.88
C ILE A 14 23.45 15.04 -28.47
N SER A 15 22.54 14.93 -29.44
CA SER A 15 21.12 14.66 -29.18
C SER A 15 20.88 13.27 -28.56
N LEU A 16 21.73 12.28 -28.90
CA LEU A 16 21.67 10.94 -28.32
C LEU A 16 22.21 10.85 -26.89
N ILE A 17 23.12 11.76 -26.51
CA ILE A 17 23.70 11.81 -25.15
C ILE A 17 22.76 12.53 -24.16
N LEU A 18 21.84 13.36 -24.66
CA LEU A 18 20.88 14.12 -23.84
C LEU A 18 19.60 13.35 -23.49
N THR A 19 19.40 12.14 -24.01
CA THR A 19 18.39 11.24 -23.47
C THR A 19 18.96 10.60 -22.21
N GLY A 20 18.94 11.33 -21.10
CA GLY A 20 19.21 10.76 -19.79
C GLY A 20 18.35 9.51 -19.59
N GLN A 21 18.89 8.49 -18.93
CA GLN A 21 18.09 7.35 -18.50
C GLN A 21 17.00 7.88 -17.58
N VAL A 22 15.77 7.98 -18.09
CA VAL A 22 14.60 8.15 -17.23
C VAL A 22 14.42 6.80 -16.55
N PHE A 23 15.04 6.64 -15.39
CA PHE A 23 14.64 5.59 -14.47
C PHE A 23 13.23 5.96 -14.02
N ALA A 24 12.23 5.37 -14.66
CA ALA A 24 10.85 5.43 -14.20
C ALA A 24 10.75 4.56 -12.95
N GLY A 25 11.24 5.10 -11.84
CA GLY A 25 11.01 4.56 -10.52
C GLY A 25 9.53 4.51 -10.19
N THR A 26 9.16 3.61 -9.29
CA THR A 26 7.80 3.60 -8.76
C THR A 26 7.79 3.98 -7.29
N THR A 27 6.63 4.42 -6.81
CA THR A 27 6.40 4.55 -5.37
C THR A 27 6.09 3.18 -4.80
N THR A 28 6.71 2.86 -3.67
CA THR A 28 6.52 1.61 -2.93
C THR A 28 6.09 1.94 -1.51
N ALA A 29 5.37 1.02 -0.88
CA ALA A 29 4.90 1.16 0.49
C ALA A 29 5.00 -0.18 1.21
N ASN A 30 5.20 -0.15 2.53
CA ASN A 30 5.02 -1.30 3.38
C ASN A 30 3.53 -1.58 3.64
N GLY A 31 3.24 -2.76 4.19
CA GLY A 31 1.93 -3.24 4.61
C GLY A 31 2.08 -4.43 5.55
N TRP A 32 0.96 -4.91 6.05
CA TRP A 32 0.91 -6.08 6.93
C TRP A 32 0.14 -7.23 6.28
N TYR A 33 0.58 -8.45 6.55
CA TYR A 33 -0.08 -9.69 6.17
C TYR A 33 0.25 -10.79 7.19
N GLU A 34 -0.75 -11.32 7.89
CA GLU A 34 -0.60 -12.36 8.92
C GLU A 34 0.52 -12.05 9.94
N GLY A 35 0.60 -10.80 10.41
CA GLY A 35 1.63 -10.35 11.36
C GLY A 35 3.02 -10.12 10.75
N GLU A 36 3.20 -10.36 9.45
CA GLU A 36 4.45 -10.09 8.74
C GLU A 36 4.36 -8.80 7.92
N GLU A 37 5.47 -8.05 7.89
CA GLU A 37 5.59 -6.88 7.04
C GLU A 37 5.84 -7.29 5.58
N ILE A 38 5.08 -6.69 4.67
CA ILE A 38 5.18 -6.88 3.22
C ILE A 38 5.42 -5.54 2.52
N TYR A 39 5.88 -5.60 1.27
CA TYR A 39 6.07 -4.42 0.43
C TYR A 39 5.30 -4.56 -0.87
N TYR A 40 4.76 -3.45 -1.37
CA TYR A 40 4.05 -3.42 -2.64
C TYR A 40 4.29 -2.12 -3.40
N ILE A 41 4.02 -2.16 -4.70
CA ILE A 41 4.05 -0.98 -5.57
C ILE A 41 2.71 -0.24 -5.47
N LEU A 42 2.72 1.08 -5.38
CA LEU A 42 1.51 1.90 -5.46
C LEU A 42 1.18 2.22 -6.93
N GLY A 43 0.41 1.34 -7.57
CA GLY A 43 -0.03 1.49 -8.96
C GLY A 43 -1.23 2.42 -9.17
N GLY A 44 -1.85 2.89 -8.08
CA GLY A 44 -2.99 3.80 -8.10
C GLY A 44 -4.36 3.12 -8.20
N VAL A 45 -5.41 3.94 -8.29
CA VAL A 45 -6.81 3.51 -8.38
C VAL A 45 -7.13 3.03 -9.80
N GLU A 46 -7.86 1.93 -9.92
CA GLU A 46 -8.40 1.44 -11.19
C GLU A 46 -9.65 2.22 -11.59
N GLU A 47 -9.53 3.10 -12.58
CA GLU A 47 -10.65 3.90 -13.06
C GLU A 47 -11.80 3.03 -13.61
N GLY A 48 -13.02 3.31 -13.15
CA GLY A 48 -14.23 2.62 -13.62
C GLY A 48 -14.42 1.21 -13.06
N VAL A 49 -13.60 0.78 -12.09
CA VAL A 49 -13.69 -0.53 -11.44
C VAL A 49 -14.08 -0.35 -9.97
N THR A 50 -15.21 -0.93 -9.58
CA THR A 50 -15.71 -0.83 -8.20
C THR A 50 -15.42 -2.06 -7.35
N GLU A 51 -15.15 -3.20 -7.99
CA GLU A 51 -14.79 -4.46 -7.34
C GLU A 51 -14.03 -5.36 -8.33
N ARG A 52 -12.99 -6.05 -7.86
CA ARG A 52 -12.21 -7.00 -8.67
C ARG A 52 -11.53 -8.07 -7.82
N GLY A 53 -11.70 -9.33 -8.23
CA GLY A 53 -11.04 -10.45 -7.56
C GLY A 53 -11.48 -10.61 -6.10
N PHE A 54 -10.74 -11.43 -5.35
CA PHE A 54 -11.04 -11.69 -3.94
C PHE A 54 -10.19 -10.86 -2.99
N ASN A 55 -9.06 -10.33 -3.45
CA ASN A 55 -8.08 -9.70 -2.57
C ASN A 55 -8.62 -8.39 -2.00
N GLN A 56 -8.42 -8.20 -0.69
CA GLN A 56 -8.89 -7.06 0.06
C GLN A 56 -7.70 -6.30 0.66
N LEU A 57 -7.87 -4.99 0.79
CA LEU A 57 -6.94 -4.11 1.49
C LEU A 57 -7.72 -3.34 2.56
N TYR A 58 -7.22 -3.37 3.79
CA TYR A 58 -7.83 -2.70 4.93
C TYR A 58 -7.00 -1.47 5.33
N LEU A 59 -7.67 -0.32 5.34
CA LEU A 59 -7.09 1.00 5.57
C LEU A 59 -7.54 1.45 6.95
N ILE A 60 -6.66 1.41 7.95
CA ILE A 60 -7.04 1.71 9.34
C ILE A 60 -7.13 3.24 9.52
N GLY A 61 -8.36 3.76 9.62
CA GLY A 61 -8.66 5.19 9.66
C GLY A 61 -8.44 5.95 8.34
N GLY A 62 -7.98 5.26 7.30
CA GLY A 62 -7.62 5.85 6.01
C GLY A 62 -6.36 5.25 5.40
N ASP A 63 -6.03 5.64 4.16
CA ASP A 63 -4.86 5.12 3.46
C ASP A 63 -3.59 5.53 4.21
N ARG A 64 -2.90 4.55 4.80
CA ARG A 64 -1.63 4.75 5.51
C ARG A 64 -1.65 5.91 6.52
N THR A 65 -2.78 6.15 7.17
CA THR A 65 -2.97 7.36 7.99
C THR A 65 -2.31 7.23 9.37
N TYR A 66 -2.46 6.08 10.02
CA TYR A 66 -1.93 5.81 11.38
C TYR A 66 -1.02 4.58 11.46
N GLN A 67 -1.02 3.76 10.41
CA GLN A 67 -0.17 2.58 10.26
C GLN A 67 -0.12 2.20 8.77
N ALA A 68 0.69 1.20 8.42
CA ALA A 68 0.62 0.57 7.11
C ALA A 68 -0.69 -0.23 6.92
N ASN A 69 -1.16 -0.34 5.66
CA ASN A 69 -2.41 -1.04 5.34
C ASN A 69 -2.26 -2.56 5.49
N VAL A 70 -3.35 -3.27 5.77
CA VAL A 70 -3.37 -4.73 5.95
C VAL A 70 -3.93 -5.41 4.71
N ALA A 71 -3.16 -6.31 4.11
CA ALA A 71 -3.55 -7.07 2.92
C ALA A 71 -4.16 -8.43 3.32
N GLN A 72 -5.08 -8.96 2.52
CA GLN A 72 -5.67 -10.27 2.79
C GLN A 72 -4.93 -11.44 2.15
N PHE A 73 -4.34 -11.26 0.98
CA PHE A 73 -3.61 -12.32 0.29
C PHE A 73 -2.33 -11.78 -0.33
N ILE A 74 -1.33 -12.65 -0.43
CA ILE A 74 -0.03 -12.38 -1.06
C ILE A 74 0.29 -13.36 -2.22
N PRO A 75 1.29 -13.06 -3.07
CA PRO A 75 1.64 -13.95 -4.19
C PRO A 75 1.92 -15.39 -3.74
N GLY A 76 1.23 -16.34 -4.39
CA GLY A 76 1.34 -17.77 -4.10
C GLY A 76 0.07 -18.34 -3.45
N GLU A 77 -0.81 -17.49 -2.93
CA GLU A 77 -2.01 -17.92 -2.24
C GLU A 77 -3.24 -17.99 -3.15
N PRO A 78 -4.17 -18.92 -2.87
CA PRO A 78 -5.47 -18.94 -3.53
C PRO A 78 -6.26 -17.67 -3.20
N GLY A 79 -6.47 -16.81 -4.18
CA GLY A 79 -7.23 -15.56 -4.02
C GLY A 79 -6.40 -14.31 -4.26
N TYR A 80 -5.07 -14.43 -4.28
CA TYR A 80 -4.20 -13.31 -4.60
C TYR A 80 -4.45 -12.79 -6.02
N THR A 81 -4.68 -11.47 -6.09
CA THR A 81 -4.52 -10.69 -7.31
C THR A 81 -3.78 -9.41 -6.93
N PRO A 82 -3.09 -8.75 -7.88
CA PRO A 82 -2.50 -7.44 -7.61
C PRO A 82 -3.55 -6.33 -7.54
N HIS A 83 -4.84 -6.63 -7.75
CA HIS A 83 -5.95 -5.70 -7.66
C HIS A 83 -6.67 -5.91 -6.33
N TRP A 84 -6.67 -4.89 -5.47
CA TRP A 84 -7.14 -5.02 -4.09
C TRP A 84 -8.38 -4.15 -3.91
N ASN A 85 -9.45 -4.76 -3.41
CA ASN A 85 -10.66 -4.04 -3.05
C ASN A 85 -10.43 -3.32 -1.72
N VAL A 86 -10.63 -2.01 -1.70
CA VAL A 86 -10.37 -1.16 -0.54
C VAL A 86 -11.53 -1.25 0.44
N ASN A 87 -11.18 -1.40 1.72
CA ASN A 87 -12.08 -1.31 2.86
C ASN A 87 -11.48 -0.34 3.87
N VAL A 88 -12.21 0.72 4.22
CA VAL A 88 -11.77 1.67 5.25
C VAL A 88 -12.31 1.20 6.58
N VAL A 89 -11.41 1.03 7.54
CA VAL A 89 -11.74 0.56 8.89
C VAL A 89 -11.92 1.77 9.79
N HIS A 90 -13.07 1.81 10.47
CA HIS A 90 -13.44 2.88 11.39
C HIS A 90 -13.74 2.32 12.77
N THR A 91 -13.54 3.12 13.81
CA THR A 91 -13.95 2.81 15.18
C THR A 91 -15.48 2.82 15.28
N GLU A 92 -16.07 1.80 15.90
CA GLU A 92 -17.53 1.73 16.10
C GLU A 92 -18.04 2.84 17.04
N ASN A 93 -19.29 3.25 16.86
CA ASN A 93 -19.89 4.31 17.66
C ASN A 93 -19.89 3.95 19.16
N GLY A 94 -19.30 4.84 19.97
CA GLY A 94 -19.19 4.66 21.42
C GLY A 94 -18.07 3.70 21.85
N LYS A 95 -17.22 3.26 20.92
CA LYS A 95 -15.95 2.57 21.18
C LYS A 95 -14.79 3.54 21.04
N THR A 96 -13.66 3.15 21.61
CA THR A 96 -12.41 3.91 21.63
C THR A 96 -11.22 3.00 21.32
N LEU A 97 -10.08 3.60 20.99
CA LEU A 97 -8.80 2.91 20.87
C LEU A 97 -8.49 2.06 22.11
N ALA A 98 -8.79 2.57 23.32
CA ALA A 98 -8.58 1.83 24.57
C ALA A 98 -9.40 0.53 24.64
N ASP A 99 -10.62 0.52 24.09
CA ASP A 99 -11.44 -0.69 24.01
C ASP A 99 -10.78 -1.72 23.09
N ILE A 100 -10.25 -1.29 21.94
CA ILE A 100 -9.54 -2.15 20.98
C ILE A 100 -8.25 -2.71 21.60
N LEU A 101 -7.43 -1.86 22.23
CA LEU A 101 -6.18 -2.26 22.88
C LEU A 101 -6.39 -3.21 24.08
N SER A 102 -7.57 -3.18 24.69
CA SER A 102 -7.94 -4.12 25.76
C SER A 102 -8.52 -5.44 25.25
N SER A 103 -8.77 -5.53 23.94
CA SER A 103 -9.31 -6.71 23.27
C SER A 103 -8.19 -7.68 22.85
N PRO A 104 -8.51 -8.94 22.49
CA PRO A 104 -7.51 -9.88 22.01
C PRO A 104 -7.09 -9.64 20.55
N PHE A 105 -7.63 -8.61 19.89
CA PHE A 105 -7.43 -8.35 18.44
C PHE A 105 -6.43 -7.22 18.17
N ALA A 106 -5.89 -6.59 19.21
CA ALA A 106 -4.82 -5.62 19.03
C ALA A 106 -3.52 -6.38 18.74
N SER A 107 -2.81 -5.97 17.70
CA SER A 107 -1.54 -6.57 17.33
C SER A 107 -0.50 -6.47 18.45
N ASP A 108 0.31 -7.52 18.59
CA ASP A 108 1.50 -7.52 19.45
C ASP A 108 2.57 -6.51 18.98
N HIS A 109 2.44 -5.99 17.75
CA HIS A 109 3.26 -4.92 17.17
C HIS A 109 2.73 -3.51 17.47
N TYR A 110 1.77 -3.33 18.38
CA TYR A 110 1.39 -1.98 18.81
C TYR A 110 2.53 -1.32 19.63
N PRO A 111 2.90 -0.05 19.38
CA PRO A 111 2.15 0.99 18.64
C PRO A 111 2.40 1.08 17.13
N GLU A 112 3.30 0.29 16.56
CA GLU A 112 3.63 0.33 15.12
C GLU A 112 2.46 -0.13 14.25
N ALA A 113 1.67 -1.10 14.72
CA ALA A 113 0.44 -1.56 14.10
C ALA A 113 -0.65 -1.80 15.16
N LEU A 114 -1.84 -1.25 14.97
CA LEU A 114 -3.03 -1.63 15.73
C LEU A 114 -3.58 -2.98 15.24
N PHE A 115 -3.55 -3.20 13.93
CA PHE A 115 -3.90 -4.45 13.28
C PHE A 115 -2.85 -4.79 12.22
N ASP A 116 -2.43 -6.04 12.17
CA ASP A 116 -1.44 -6.60 11.23
C ASP A 116 -1.94 -7.87 10.54
N ASP A 117 -3.14 -8.33 10.91
CA ASP A 117 -3.82 -9.48 10.33
C ASP A 117 -5.31 -9.16 10.08
N VAL A 118 -5.83 -9.67 8.96
CA VAL A 118 -7.24 -9.62 8.61
C VAL A 118 -8.10 -10.47 9.55
N GLU A 119 -7.56 -11.56 10.13
CA GLU A 119 -8.31 -12.36 11.12
C GLU A 119 -8.68 -11.51 12.35
N ASP A 120 -7.74 -10.72 12.87
CA ASP A 120 -7.98 -9.81 14.00
C ASP A 120 -8.95 -8.68 13.65
N ILE A 121 -8.82 -8.10 12.45
CA ILE A 121 -9.78 -7.11 11.96
C ILE A 121 -11.19 -7.73 11.92
N ALA A 122 -11.33 -8.94 11.37
CA ALA A 122 -12.62 -9.63 11.31
C ALA A 122 -13.17 -9.95 12.70
N GLY A 123 -12.32 -10.36 13.64
CA GLY A 123 -12.67 -10.57 15.04
C GLY A 123 -13.15 -9.30 15.74
N ALA A 124 -12.47 -8.17 15.51
CA ALA A 124 -12.82 -6.89 16.07
C ALA A 124 -14.14 -6.33 15.50
N VAL A 125 -14.42 -6.56 14.21
CA VAL A 125 -15.75 -6.29 13.62
C VAL A 125 -16.82 -7.15 14.28
N ALA A 126 -16.59 -8.46 14.42
CA ALA A 126 -17.55 -9.37 15.04
C ALA A 126 -17.83 -9.02 16.52
N ALA A 127 -16.85 -8.43 17.21
CA ALA A 127 -16.98 -7.93 18.58
C ALA A 127 -17.65 -6.54 18.68
N GLY A 128 -17.95 -5.90 17.55
CA GLY A 128 -18.54 -4.54 17.50
C GLY A 128 -17.58 -3.46 18.03
N LEU A 129 -16.28 -3.63 17.76
CA LEU A 129 -15.24 -2.64 18.10
C LEU A 129 -14.96 -1.68 16.94
N ILE A 130 -15.07 -2.19 15.72
CA ILE A 130 -14.82 -1.48 14.47
C ILE A 130 -15.88 -1.87 13.42
N TYR A 131 -15.97 -1.11 12.34
CA TYR A 131 -16.78 -1.44 11.17
C TYR A 131 -16.05 -1.06 9.87
N PHE A 132 -16.58 -1.55 8.74
CA PHE A 132 -16.05 -1.22 7.41
C PHE A 132 -16.92 -0.20 6.68
N GLU A 133 -16.26 0.74 6.03
CA GLU A 133 -16.81 1.47 4.91
C GLU A 133 -16.25 0.87 3.61
N HIS A 134 -17.15 0.55 2.68
CA HIS A 134 -16.79 0.01 1.36
C HIS A 134 -16.91 1.13 0.30
N PRO A 135 -15.81 1.84 -0.03
CA PRO A 135 -15.86 2.95 -0.99
C PRO A 135 -16.11 2.51 -2.44
N GLY A 136 -16.04 1.21 -2.75
CA GLY A 136 -16.11 0.72 -4.12
C GLY A 136 -14.89 1.17 -4.95
N VAL A 137 -13.71 1.10 -4.33
CA VAL A 137 -12.42 1.48 -4.93
C VAL A 137 -11.56 0.23 -5.05
N VAL A 138 -10.94 0.06 -6.21
CA VAL A 138 -9.92 -0.97 -6.46
C VAL A 138 -8.59 -0.30 -6.72
N VAL A 139 -7.52 -0.79 -6.11
CA VAL A 139 -6.15 -0.31 -6.31
C VAL A 139 -5.26 -1.40 -6.90
N LEU A 140 -4.29 -1.00 -7.72
CA LEU A 140 -3.25 -1.89 -8.24
C LEU A 140 -2.04 -1.87 -7.30
N CYS A 141 -1.85 -2.92 -6.52
CA CYS A 141 -0.81 -3.06 -5.50
C CYS A 141 -0.08 -4.42 -5.60
N PRO A 142 0.75 -4.68 -6.62
CA PRO A 142 1.50 -5.92 -6.69
C PRO A 142 2.55 -5.97 -5.57
N VAL A 143 2.52 -7.04 -4.78
CA VAL A 143 3.50 -7.33 -3.73
C VAL A 143 4.86 -7.63 -4.38
N ILE A 144 5.91 -7.08 -3.76
CA ILE A 144 7.30 -7.24 -4.13
C ILE A 144 8.11 -7.59 -2.88
N ASN A 145 9.33 -8.10 -3.07
CA ASN A 145 10.24 -8.27 -1.95
C ASN A 145 10.87 -6.93 -1.53
N VAL A 146 11.39 -6.89 -0.30
CA VAL A 146 12.07 -5.71 0.27
C VAL A 146 13.18 -5.17 -0.64
N LYS A 147 13.99 -6.04 -1.27
CA LYS A 147 15.04 -5.63 -2.20
C LYS A 147 14.51 -4.91 -3.45
N GLY A 148 13.29 -5.24 -3.85
CA GLY A 148 12.56 -4.57 -4.92
C GLY A 148 12.01 -3.23 -4.46
N ALA A 149 11.55 -3.13 -3.21
CA ALA A 149 11.10 -1.87 -2.62
C ALA A 149 12.24 -0.86 -2.53
N GLU A 150 13.37 -1.28 -1.95
CA GLU A 150 14.60 -0.51 -1.76
C GLU A 150 15.44 -0.35 -3.05
N ALA A 151 14.95 -0.86 -4.18
CA ALA A 151 15.71 -0.86 -5.42
C ALA A 151 16.03 0.57 -5.87
N PRO A 152 17.28 0.87 -6.30
CA PRO A 152 17.65 2.20 -6.77
C PRO A 152 16.70 2.70 -7.86
N GLY A 153 16.14 3.89 -7.63
CA GLY A 153 15.16 4.52 -8.51
C GLY A 153 13.76 4.52 -7.93
N ASN A 154 13.40 3.57 -7.06
CA ASN A 154 12.12 3.59 -6.36
C ASN A 154 12.11 4.64 -5.24
N THR A 155 10.90 5.04 -4.84
CA THR A 155 10.67 5.93 -3.71
C THR A 155 9.78 5.22 -2.71
N GLU A 156 10.37 4.81 -1.59
CA GLU A 156 9.64 4.23 -0.47
C GLU A 156 8.88 5.32 0.29
N LEU A 157 7.60 5.06 0.59
CA LEU A 157 6.83 5.92 1.48
C LEU A 157 7.34 5.79 2.91
N SER A 158 7.22 6.88 3.66
CA SER A 158 7.55 6.88 5.08
C SER A 158 6.68 5.89 5.85
N GLU A 159 7.31 5.27 6.85
CA GLU A 159 6.72 4.39 7.85
C GLU A 159 6.58 5.12 9.20
N ASP A 160 6.88 6.42 9.24
CA ASP A 160 6.68 7.27 10.41
C ASP A 160 5.22 7.73 10.46
N PHE A 161 4.41 7.00 11.21
CA PHE A 161 2.99 7.32 11.37
C PHE A 161 2.74 8.20 12.59
N PRO A 162 1.74 9.11 12.54
CA PRO A 162 1.25 9.76 13.74
C PRO A 162 0.63 8.72 14.69
N PRO A 163 0.59 9.01 16.01
CA PRO A 163 -0.08 8.13 16.96
C PRO A 163 -1.57 8.02 16.65
N PHE A 164 -2.15 6.87 16.98
CA PHE A 164 -3.59 6.66 16.84
C PHE A 164 -4.39 7.65 17.71
N PRO A 165 -5.47 8.24 17.16
CA PRO A 165 -6.44 9.01 17.93
C PRO A 165 -7.32 8.08 18.79
N ASP A 166 -8.11 8.66 19.70
CA ASP A 166 -9.09 7.90 20.50
C ASP A 166 -10.15 7.20 19.62
N THR A 167 -10.47 7.76 18.45
CA THR A 167 -11.35 7.20 17.43
C THR A 167 -10.84 7.59 16.06
N PHE A 168 -10.93 6.69 15.10
CA PHE A 168 -10.56 6.90 13.71
C PHE A 168 -11.71 6.52 12.77
#